data_AF-D4VT77-F1
#
_entry.id   AF-D4VT77-F1
#
_cell.length_a   1.000
_cell.length_b   1.000
_cell.length_c   1.000
_cell.angle_alpha   90.00
_cell.angle_beta   90.00
_cell.angle_gamma   90.00
#
_symmetry.space_group_name_H-M   'P 1'
#
loop_
_entity.id
_entity.type
_entity.pdbx_description
1 polymer ?
#
loop_
_entity_poly.entity_id
_entity_poly.type
_entity_poly.pdbx_seq_one_letter_code
_entity_poly.pdbx_strand_id
1 'polypeptide(L)' 'MMKTIVRKIGLVAHDAMKKDMIEWVLWNSERLIGHKFYCTGTTGTLIKKALEEKHPETEWDITILKSGPLGGDQ' A
#
# COMPACT_ATOMS: atom_id res chain seq x y z
N MET A 1 13.97 -0.22 -24.98
CA MET A 1 13.22 -0.76 -23.82
C MET A 1 12.77 0.40 -22.96
N MET A 2 11.48 0.54 -22.69
CA MET A 2 11.00 1.52 -21.72
C MET A 2 11.45 1.08 -20.32
N LYS A 3 12.22 1.92 -19.65
CA LYS A 3 12.65 1.68 -18.27
C LYS A 3 11.49 2.07 -17.35
N THR A 4 10.80 1.09 -16.78
CA THR A 4 9.79 1.37 -15.76
C THR A 4 10.49 1.94 -14.53
N ILE A 5 10.14 3.16 -14.14
CA ILE A 5 10.74 3.80 -12.97
C ILE A 5 10.10 3.21 -11.72
N VAL A 6 10.88 2.53 -10.89
CA VAL A 6 10.43 2.05 -9.58
C VAL A 6 10.29 3.23 -8.63
N ARG A 7 9.10 3.41 -8.07
CA ARG A 7 8.78 4.49 -7.12
C ARG A 7 8.71 3.98 -5.69
N LYS A 8 8.94 4.89 -4.75
CA LYS A 8 8.70 4.71 -3.30
C LYS A 8 7.46 5.53 -2.95
N ILE A 9 6.39 4.87 -2.52
CA ILE A 9 5.05 5.47 -2.39
C ILE A 9 4.57 5.34 -0.95
N GLY A 10 4.19 6.46 -0.34
CA GLY A 10 3.54 6.48 0.97
C GLY A 10 2.02 6.37 0.83
N LEU A 11 1.38 5.45 1.56
CA LEU A 11 -0.07 5.29 1.62
C LEU A 11 -0.56 5.44 3.07
N VAL A 12 -1.29 6.51 3.33
CA VAL A 12 -1.80 6.86 4.67
C VAL A 12 -3.29 7.17 4.56
N ALA A 13 -4.08 6.64 5.50
CA ALA A 13 -5.52 6.85 5.54
C ALA A 13 -6.04 6.89 6.99
N HIS A 14 -6.85 7.89 7.30
CA HIS A 14 -7.68 7.91 8.51
C HIS A 14 -8.68 6.75 8.51
N ASP A 15 -9.20 6.37 9.67
CA ASP A 15 -10.03 5.16 9.82
C ASP A 15 -11.25 5.15 8.89
N ALA A 16 -11.97 6.26 8.79
CA ALA A 16 -13.12 6.39 7.89
C ALA A 16 -12.75 6.25 6.40
N MET A 17 -11.49 6.52 6.03
CA MET A 17 -11.00 6.51 4.65
C MET A 17 -10.32 5.21 4.25
N LYS A 18 -10.14 4.26 5.18
CA LYS A 18 -9.41 3.01 4.90
C LYS A 18 -10.10 2.16 3.84
N LYS A 19 -11.44 2.14 3.84
CA LYS A 19 -12.19 1.40 2.83
C LYS A 19 -11.92 1.96 1.42
N ASP A 20 -12.07 3.27 1.26
CA ASP A 20 -11.82 3.94 -0.03
C ASP A 20 -10.35 3.79 -0.48
N MET A 21 -9.41 3.85 0.46
CA MET A 21 -7.99 3.61 0.17
C MET A 21 -7.76 2.19 -0.35
N ILE A 22 -8.36 1.17 0.26
CA ILE A 22 -8.25 -0.21 -0.20
C ILE A 22 -8.87 -0.36 -1.60
N GLU A 23 -10.05 0.20 -1.82
CA GLU A 23 -10.71 0.18 -3.15
C GLU A 23 -9.83 0.85 -4.21
N TRP A 24 -9.24 2.01 -3.91
CA TRP A 24 -8.33 2.70 -4.83
C TRP A 24 -7.07 1.88 -5.13
N VAL A 25 -6.46 1.25 -4.12
CA VAL A 25 -5.28 0.41 -4.31
C VAL A 25 -5.60 -0.82 -5.15
N LEU A 26 -6.73 -1.49 -4.88
CA LEU A 26 -7.16 -2.64 -5.66
C LEU A 26 -7.47 -2.28 -7.11
N TRP A 27 -8.13 -1.14 -7.34
CA TRP A 27 -8.43 -0.63 -8.68
C TRP A 27 -7.15 -0.38 -9.48
N ASN A 28 -6.11 0.19 -8.84
CA ASN A 28 -4.85 0.54 -9.49
C ASN A 28 -3.78 -0.56 -9.42
N SER A 29 -4.08 -1.71 -8.82
CA SER A 29 -3.09 -2.75 -8.47
C SER A 29 -2.13 -3.11 -9.60
N GLU A 30 -2.61 -3.34 -10.83
CA GLU A 30 -1.75 -3.62 -12.01
C GLU A 30 -0.66 -2.57 -12.23
N ARG A 31 -0.99 -1.29 -12.04
CA ARG A 31 -0.05 -0.17 -12.20
C ARG A 31 0.89 0.00 -11.02
N LEU A 32 0.55 -0.61 -9.89
CA LEU A 32 1.27 -0.54 -8.63
C LEU A 32 2.30 -1.69 -8.47
N ILE A 33 2.16 -2.76 -9.25
CA ILE A 33 3.10 -3.89 -9.25
C ILE A 33 4.53 -3.40 -9.52
N GLY A 34 5.47 -3.89 -8.71
CA GLY A 34 6.90 -3.57 -8.83
C GLY A 34 7.32 -2.22 -8.21
N HIS A 35 6.43 -1.52 -7.52
CA HIS A 35 6.78 -0.36 -6.68
C HIS A 35 6.95 -0.75 -5.21
N LYS A 36 7.65 0.10 -4.46
CA LYS A 36 7.83 -0.04 -3.01
C LYS A 36 6.84 0.86 -2.27
N PHE A 37 6.17 0.30 -1.27
CA PHE A 37 5.16 0.99 -0.47
C PHE A 37 5.60 1.18 0.97
N TYR A 38 5.19 2.29 1.55
CA TYR A 38 5.31 2.60 2.96
C TYR A 38 3.92 2.95 3.49
N CYS A 39 3.44 2.22 4.48
CA CYS A 39 2.10 2.40 5.00
C CYS A 39 2.13 2.46 6.53
N THR A 40 1.23 3.23 7.14
CA THR A 40 1.14 3.26 8.61
C THR A 40 0.22 2.16 9.14
N GLY A 41 0.63 1.55 10.25
CA GLY A 41 -0.17 0.66 11.09
C GLY A 41 -1.25 -0.17 10.38
N THR A 42 -2.50 0.07 10.76
CA THR A 42 -3.66 -0.68 10.25
C THR A 42 -3.94 -0.46 8.76
N THR A 43 -3.63 0.71 8.21
CA THR A 43 -3.77 0.98 6.77
C THR A 43 -2.87 0.03 5.97
N GLY A 44 -1.61 -0.12 6.38
CA GLY A 44 -0.67 -1.03 5.74
C GLY A 44 -1.09 -2.48 5.79
N THR A 45 -1.55 -2.95 6.95
CA THR A 45 -2.01 -4.34 7.12
C THR A 45 -3.20 -4.66 6.21
N LEU A 46 -4.18 -3.76 6.13
CA LEU A 46 -5.37 -3.97 5.30
C LEU A 46 -5.05 -3.96 3.81
N ILE A 47 -4.21 -3.02 3.37
CA ILE A 47 -3.77 -2.94 1.97
C ILE A 47 -2.99 -4.20 1.58
N LYS A 48 -2.02 -4.61 2.40
CA LYS A 48 -1.20 -5.80 2.14
C LYS A 48 -2.07 -7.04 1.97
N LYS A 49 -2.99 -7.27 2.91
CA LYS A 49 -3.93 -8.40 2.84
C LYS A 49 -4.77 -8.37 1.56
N ALA A 50 -5.37 -7.22 1.23
CA ALA A 50 -6.23 -7.10 0.05
C ALA A 50 -5.47 -7.33 -1.27
N LEU A 51 -4.23 -6.84 -1.36
CA LEU A 51 -3.37 -7.04 -2.52
C LEU A 51 -2.91 -8.49 -2.67
N GLU A 52 -2.53 -9.14 -1.56
CA GLU A 52 -2.16 -10.57 -1.54
C GLU A 52 -3.36 -11.48 -1.88
N GLU A 53 -4.58 -11.13 -1.47
CA GLU A 53 -5.80 -11.85 -1.85
C GLU A 53 -6.14 -11.69 -3.35
N LYS A 54 -5.95 -10.49 -3.90
CA LYS A 54 -6.26 -10.21 -5.32
C LYS A 54 -5.20 -10.78 -6.27
N HIS A 55 -3.93 -10.75 -5.87
CA HIS A 55 -2.77 -11.11 -6.69
C HIS A 55 -1.86 -12.07 -5.92
N PRO A 56 -2.28 -13.33 -5.69
CA PRO A 56 -1.58 -14.27 -4.81
C PRO A 56 -0.18 -14.67 -5.30
N GLU A 57 0.08 -14.54 -6.61
CA GLU A 57 1.38 -14.79 -7.23
C GLU A 57 2.31 -13.56 -7.24
N THR A 58 1.82 -12.39 -6.83
CA THR A 58 2.61 -11.14 -6.85
C THR A 58 3.27 -10.90 -5.50
N GLU A 59 4.58 -10.67 -5.52
CA GLU A 59 5.31 -10.19 -4.36
C GLU A 59 5.14 -8.66 -4.19
N TRP A 60 4.69 -8.24 -3.01
CA TRP A 60 4.47 -6.83 -2.68
C TRP A 60 5.52 -6.32 -1.69
N ASP A 61 6.37 -5.39 -2.12
CA ASP A 61 7.35 -4.72 -1.25
C ASP A 61 6.65 -3.61 -0.44
N ILE A 62 6.05 -3.99 0.70
CA ILE A 62 5.33 -3.09 1.61
C ILE A 62 6.04 -3.05 2.96
N THR A 63 6.50 -1.87 3.36
CA THR A 63 6.98 -1.60 4.72
C THR A 63 5.86 -0.99 5.56
N ILE A 64 5.48 -1.68 6.65
CA ILE A 64 4.50 -1.18 7.61
C ILE A 64 5.22 -0.44 8.74
N LEU A 65 4.93 0.85 8.87
CA LEU A 65 5.43 1.73 9.91
C LEU A 65 4.48 1.73 11.12
N LYS A 66 4.85 2.45 12.18
CA LYS A 66 3.94 2.73 13.31
C LYS A 66 2.63 3.36 12.82
N SER A 67 1.57 3.29 13.62
CA SER A 67 0.36 4.06 13.33
C SER A 67 0.66 5.57 13.42
N GLY A 68 -0.15 6.40 12.75
CA GLY A 68 0.00 7.86 12.79
C GLY A 68 0.02 8.42 14.22
N PRO A 69 -0.93 8.05 15.10
CA PRO A 69 -0.90 8.47 16.51
C PRO A 69 0.36 8.06 17.30
N LEU A 70 1.15 7.12 16.78
CA LEU A 70 2.40 6.64 17.37
C LEU A 70 3.64 7.16 16.61
N GLY A 71 3.47 8.18 15.76
CA GLY A 71 4.54 8.87 15.04
C GLY A 71 5.00 8.17 13.76
N GLY A 72 4.18 7.31 13.15
CA GLY A 72 4.53 6.65 11.88
C GLY A 72 4.33 7.50 10.63
N ASP A 73 3.73 8.67 10.76
CA ASP A 73 3.39 9.62 9.69
C ASP A 73 4.19 10.94 9.73
N GLN A 74 5.23 11.01 10.57
CA GLN A 74 6.14 12.17 10.71
C GLN A 74 7.42 12.03 9.88
#